data_AF-A0A4V1AQ68-F1
#
_entry.id   AF-A0A4V1AQ68-F1
#
_cell.length_a   1.000
_cell.length_b   1.000
_cell.length_c   1.000
_cell.angle_alpha   90.00
_cell.angle_beta   90.00
_cell.angle_gamma   90.00
#
_symmetry.space_group_name_H-M   'P 1'
#
loop_
_entity.id
_entity.type
_entity.pdbx_description
1 polymer ?
#
loop_
_entity_poly.entity_id
_entity_poly.type
_entity_poly.pdbx_seq_one_letter_code
_entity_poly.pdbx_strand_id
1 'polypeptide(L)'
;MAKNLNDLVEIKNLKELDIAQIVNALDEGKTVLWSVHKGEMVDKAIAEGRIELFDANCELKSTIEDGSYCGCGKPSNAQLIIWRD
;
A
#
# COMPACT_ATOMS: atom_id res chain seq x y z
N MET A 1 10.77 -11.89 -0.51
CA MET A 1 9.85 -12.87 -0.02
C MET A 1 8.69 -12.93 -1.00
N ALA A 2 8.19 -14.14 -1.28
CA ALA A 2 7.04 -14.26 -2.18
C ALA A 2 5.79 -13.62 -1.53
N LYS A 3 4.93 -13.03 -2.35
CA LYS A 3 3.63 -12.49 -1.94
C LYS A 3 2.86 -13.51 -1.08
N ASN A 4 2.64 -13.20 0.19
CA ASN A 4 1.99 -14.08 1.15
C ASN A 4 0.67 -13.45 1.66
N LEU A 5 -0.43 -13.82 1.01
CA LEU A 5 -1.76 -13.32 1.39
C LEU A 5 -2.28 -13.86 2.72
N ASN A 6 -1.63 -14.86 3.32
CA ASN A 6 -1.97 -15.37 4.66
C ASN A 6 -1.34 -14.55 5.78
N ASP A 7 -0.32 -13.73 5.49
CA ASP A 7 0.35 -12.84 6.44
C ASP A 7 0.21 -11.38 5.95
N LEU A 8 -1.04 -10.95 5.91
CA LEU A 8 -1.46 -9.68 5.34
C LEU A 8 -1.82 -8.68 6.45
N VAL A 9 -1.09 -7.57 6.50
CA VAL A 9 -1.37 -6.46 7.41
C VAL A 9 -2.15 -5.40 6.67
N GLU A 10 -3.38 -5.12 7.11
CA GLU A 10 -4.19 -4.05 6.54
C GLU A 10 -3.88 -2.72 7.20
N ILE A 11 -3.50 -1.73 6.39
CA ILE A 11 -3.18 -0.36 6.83
C ILE A 11 -4.20 0.60 6.21
N LYS A 12 -4.97 1.23 7.08
CA LYS A 12 -5.97 2.27 6.77
C LYS A 12 -5.67 3.54 7.54
N ASN A 13 -6.10 4.68 7.02
CA ASN A 13 -6.07 5.97 7.72
C ASN A 13 -4.67 6.36 8.20
N LEU A 14 -3.77 6.61 7.25
CA LEU A 14 -2.49 7.22 7.57
C LEU A 14 -2.70 8.69 7.91
N LYS A 15 -2.63 9.04 9.20
CA LYS A 15 -2.44 10.44 9.61
C LYS A 15 -0.99 10.81 9.33
N GLU A 16 -0.80 11.84 8.51
CA GLU A 16 0.48 12.55 8.37
C GLU A 16 1.68 11.69 7.92
N LEU A 17 1.57 11.01 6.77
CA LEU A 17 2.70 10.32 6.13
C LEU A 17 3.46 9.31 7.02
N ASP A 18 2.82 8.77 8.08
CA ASP A 18 3.44 7.75 8.93
C ASP A 18 3.54 6.39 8.22
N ILE A 19 4.46 6.33 7.27
CA ILE A 19 4.77 5.14 6.47
C ILE A 19 5.59 4.10 7.26
N ALA A 20 5.96 4.40 8.51
CA ALA A 20 6.77 3.50 9.33
C ALA A 20 6.07 2.15 9.53
N GLN A 21 4.73 2.15 9.66
CA GLN A 21 3.96 0.91 9.78
C GLN A 21 4.07 0.03 8.54
N ILE A 22 4.10 0.63 7.34
CA ILE A 22 4.28 -0.10 6.07
C ILE A 22 5.69 -0.66 6.03
N VAL A 23 6.70 0.17 6.30
CA VAL A 23 8.11 -0.23 6.25
C VAL A 23 8.39 -1.36 7.23
N ASN A 24 7.98 -1.21 8.50
CA ASN A 24 8.17 -2.24 9.52
C ASN A 24 7.48 -3.56 9.14
N ALA A 25 6.26 -3.52 8.61
CA ALA A 25 5.57 -4.74 8.17
C ALA A 25 6.31 -5.42 7.02
N LEU A 26 6.83 -4.64 6.05
CA LEU A 26 7.61 -5.16 4.94
C LEU A 26 8.98 -5.71 5.40
N ASP A 27 9.64 -5.07 6.37
CA ASP A 27 10.90 -5.53 6.98
C ASP A 27 10.71 -6.84 7.76
N GLU A 28 9.55 -7.03 8.38
CA GLU A 28 9.15 -8.30 9.02
C GLU A 28 8.79 -9.41 8.01
N GLY A 29 8.82 -9.12 6.71
CA GLY A 29 8.51 -10.07 5.66
C GLY A 29 7.01 -10.24 5.36
N LYS A 30 6.17 -9.35 5.89
CA LYS A 30 4.72 -9.40 5.72
C LYS A 30 4.29 -8.78 4.39
N THR A 31 3.10 -9.16 3.96
CA THR A 31 2.41 -8.48 2.85
C THR A 31 1.52 -7.39 3.42
N VAL A 32 1.48 -6.23 2.78
CA VAL A 32 0.68 -5.08 3.24
C VAL A 32 -0.50 -4.87 2.31
N LEU A 33 -1.70 -4.70 2.88
CA LEU A 33 -2.87 -4.18 2.18
C LEU A 33 -3.03 -2.71 2.52
N TRP A 34 -2.66 -1.84 1.59
CA TRP A 34 -2.65 -0.40 1.81
C TRP A 34 -3.83 0.27 1.13
N SER A 35 -4.65 0.98 1.91
CA SER A 35 -5.73 1.81 1.37
C SER A 35 -5.19 3.18 0.98
N VAL A 36 -5.32 3.53 -0.30
CA VAL A 36 -4.72 4.72 -0.91
C VAL A 36 -5.70 5.48 -1.77
N HIS A 37 -5.38 6.75 -2.00
CA HIS A 37 -5.98 7.54 -3.06
C HIS A 37 -5.18 7.31 -4.35
N LYS A 38 -5.85 6.71 -5.35
CA LYS A 38 -5.34 6.48 -6.69
C LYS A 38 -5.20 7.80 -7.44
N GLY A 39 -4.07 8.46 -7.21
CA GLY A 39 -3.58 9.58 -8.02
C GLY A 39 -2.36 9.17 -8.87
N GLU A 40 -1.75 10.12 -9.55
CA GLU A 40 -0.68 9.87 -10.54
C GLU A 40 0.47 9.00 -10.01
N MET A 41 0.91 9.20 -8.76
CA MET A 41 1.99 8.39 -8.17
C MET A 41 1.59 6.92 -7.96
N VAL A 42 0.34 6.70 -7.54
CA VAL A 42 -0.18 5.33 -7.34
C VAL A 42 -0.40 4.66 -8.68
N ASP A 43 -0.92 5.37 -9.68
CA ASP A 43 -1.08 4.84 -11.04
C ASP A 43 0.25 4.44 -11.66
N LYS A 44 1.26 5.29 -11.50
CA LYS A 44 2.62 4.99 -11.95
C LYS A 44 3.18 3.74 -11.26
N ALA A 45 3.06 3.66 -9.93
CA ALA A 45 3.53 2.51 -9.18
C ALA A 45 2.84 1.20 -9.60
N ILE A 46 1.51 1.22 -9.82
CA ILE A 46 0.76 0.06 -10.33
C ILE A 46 1.26 -0.34 -11.73
N ALA A 47 1.51 0.63 -12.62
CA ALA A 47 1.99 0.36 -13.97
C ALA A 47 3.41 -0.21 -13.99
N GLU A 48 4.28 0.26 -13.09
CA GLU A 48 5.65 -0.24 -12.90
C GLU A 48 5.69 -1.55 -12.10
N GLY A 49 4.61 -1.90 -11.41
CA GLY A 49 4.53 -3.06 -10.50
C GLY A 49 5.38 -2.90 -9.24
N ARG A 50 5.83 -1.68 -8.93
CA ARG A 50 6.79 -1.38 -7.87
C ARG A 50 6.51 -0.01 -7.23
N ILE A 51 6.73 0.08 -5.92
CA ILE A 51 6.76 1.33 -5.17
C ILE A 51 8.22 1.60 -4.77
N GLU A 52 8.86 2.52 -5.50
CA GLU A 52 10.26 2.92 -5.27
C GLU A 52 10.53 3.37 -3.83
N LEU A 53 9.60 4.10 -3.21
CA LEU A 53 9.73 4.57 -1.82
C LEU A 53 9.93 3.43 -0.82
N PHE A 54 9.35 2.26 -1.09
CA PHE A 54 9.40 1.11 -0.21
C PHE A 54 10.33 0.02 -0.69
N ASP A 55 10.99 0.20 -1.84
CA ASP A 55 11.74 -0.87 -2.52
C ASP A 55 10.91 -2.17 -2.61
N ALA A 56 9.62 -2.04 -2.90
CA ALA A 56 8.64 -3.13 -2.78
C ALA A 56 7.82 -3.28 -4.05
N ASN A 57 7.44 -4.52 -4.37
CA ASN A 57 6.49 -4.83 -5.42
C ASN A 57 5.09 -4.37 -5.01
N CYS A 58 4.26 -4.01 -5.98
CA CYS A 58 2.88 -3.66 -5.73
C CYS A 58 1.92 -4.11 -6.83
N GLU A 59 0.66 -4.30 -6.46
CA GLU A 59 -0.43 -4.52 -7.40
C GLU A 59 -1.73 -3.87 -6.90
N LEU A 60 -2.61 -3.51 -7.82
CA LEU A 60 -3.96 -3.10 -7.49
C LEU A 60 -4.80 -4.32 -7.12
N LYS A 61 -5.32 -4.35 -5.89
CA LYS A 61 -6.26 -5.39 -5.45
C LYS A 61 -7.70 -5.07 -5.86
N SER A 62 -8.15 -3.86 -5.55
CA SER A 62 -9.52 -3.41 -5.78
C SER A 62 -9.65 -1.89 -5.71
N THR A 63 -10.68 -1.36 -6.33
CA THR A 63 -11.18 -0.01 -6.05
C THR A 63 -12.19 -0.07 -4.91
N ILE A 64 -12.14 0.88 -3.99
CA ILE A 64 -12.94 0.89 -2.75
C ILE A 64 -13.50 2.28 -2.48
N GLU A 65 -14.49 2.37 -1.61
CA GLU A 65 -14.94 3.61 -0.99
C GLU A 65 -15.29 3.28 0.47
N ASP A 66 -14.26 3.21 1.33
CA ASP A 66 -14.37 2.66 2.68
C ASP A 66 -14.29 3.72 3.79
N GLY A 67 -14.31 5.01 3.40
CA GLY A 67 -14.16 6.13 4.31
C GLY A 67 -12.77 6.27 4.92
N SER A 68 -11.77 5.52 4.44
CA SER A 68 -10.38 5.69 4.86
C SER A 68 -9.69 6.86 4.15
N TYR A 69 -8.57 7.31 4.70
CA TYR A 69 -7.76 8.39 4.16
C TYR A 69 -6.36 7.91 3.80
N CYS A 70 -5.92 8.36 2.63
CA CYS A 70 -4.54 8.23 2.16
C CYS A 70 -3.63 9.17 2.94
N GLY A 71 -2.33 8.85 3.04
CA GLY A 71 -1.34 9.70 3.72
C GLY A 71 -1.22 11.13 3.16
N CYS A 72 -1.75 11.39 1.96
CA CYS A 72 -1.86 12.72 1.36
C CYS A 72 -3.10 13.52 1.82
N GLY A 73 -3.90 12.98 2.75
CA GLY A 73 -5.11 13.61 3.29
C GLY A 73 -6.36 13.44 2.42
N LYS A 74 -6.26 12.81 1.25
CA LYS A 74 -7.41 12.52 0.38
C LYS A 74 -8.10 11.21 0.77
N PRO A 75 -9.43 11.09 0.53
CA PRO A 75 -10.13 9.82 0.69
C PRO A 75 -9.50 8.72 -0.17
N SER A 76 -9.28 7.57 0.43
CA SER A 76 -8.84 6.38 -0.29
C SER A 76 -9.93 5.92 -1.24
N ASN A 77 -9.55 5.56 -2.45
CA ASN A 77 -10.44 5.00 -3.47
C ASN A 77 -9.93 3.67 -4.06
N ALA A 78 -8.80 3.16 -3.54
CA ALA A 78 -8.17 1.93 -4.00
C ALA A 78 -7.42 1.22 -2.87
N GLN A 79 -7.24 -0.08 -3.04
CA GLN A 79 -6.37 -0.90 -2.20
C GLN A 79 -5.23 -1.50 -3.02
N LEU A 80 -4.02 -1.33 -2.52
CA LEU A 80 -2.82 -1.94 -3.08
C LEU A 80 -2.37 -3.10 -2.20
N ILE A 81 -1.92 -4.18 -2.82
CA ILE A 81 -1.10 -5.19 -2.15
C ILE A 81 0.36 -4.84 -2.38
N ILE A 82 1.17 -4.85 -1.32
CA ILE A 82 2.59 -4.48 -1.34
C ILE A 82 3.40 -5.58 -0.65
N TRP A 83 4.54 -5.98 -1.22
CA TRP A 83 5.45 -6.98 -0.65
C TRP A 83 6.89 -6.77 -1.12
N ARG A 84 7.88 -7.23 -0.36
CA ARG A 84 9.31 -7.19 -0.74
C ARG A 84 9.84 -8.56 -1.10
N ASP A 85 10.79 -8.60 -2.04
CA ASP A 85 11.56 -9.79 -2.45
C ASP A 85 12.68 -10.20 -1.48
#